data_AF-A0A1A8P5B1-F1
#
_entry.id   AF-A0A1A8P5B1-F1
#
_cell.length_a   1.000
_cell.length_b   1.000
_cell.length_c   1.000
_cell.angle_alpha   90.00
_cell.angle_beta   90.00
_cell.angle_gamma   90.00
#
_symmetry.space_group_name_H-M   'P 1'
#
loop_
_entity.id
_entity.type
_entity.pdbx_description
1 polymer ?
#
loop_
_entity_poly.entity_id
_entity_poly.type
_entity_poly.pdbx_seq_one_letter_code
_entity_poly.pdbx_strand_id
1 'polypeptide(L)'
;IKIEQDNETKLPLGKKEEPDAAEPKQEQMETEDKRSEVKAEPKEEEDGGANGTSATSTTQNRRKIFKPEELRQALMPTLEALYRQDPESLPFRQPVDPMLLGIPDYFDIVKIPIDLSTIKRKLDTGQYQEPWQYVDDVWLMFNNAWLYNRKTSRVYKYCTKLAEVFEVEIDPVMQGLGYCCGRKFEFSPQTLCCYGKQLCTISRESTYYSYQNRYHYCEKCFNEIQGNSVTLGDDPSQPATLISKDQFEKKKNDMLDPEPFVECKDCGRKMHQICVLHYDVIWPSGFICDNCLRKSGKTRKENKFSARRLQCTRLGTYIEDRVNKYLKRQNHPEAGEVFVRVVASSDKTVDVKPGMKSRFVDSGEMVESFPYRTKALFA
;
A
#
# COMPACT_ATOMS: atom_id res chain seq x y z
N ILE A 1 -59.27 20.75 -13.42
CA ILE A 1 -59.48 21.60 -14.61
C ILE A 1 -58.24 21.43 -15.47
N LYS A 2 -58.45 20.87 -16.67
CA LYS A 2 -57.47 20.65 -17.73
C LYS A 2 -56.99 21.98 -18.33
N ILE A 3 -55.92 21.88 -19.13
CA ILE A 3 -55.54 22.63 -20.36
C ILE A 3 -54.05 23.05 -20.21
N GLU A 4 -53.04 22.33 -20.74
CA GLU A 4 -52.59 22.20 -22.17
C GLU A 4 -52.41 23.59 -22.83
N GLN A 5 -51.27 24.02 -23.37
CA GLN A 5 -50.57 23.62 -24.61
C GLN A 5 -49.57 24.79 -24.87
N ASP A 6 -48.28 24.56 -25.12
CA ASP A 6 -47.60 24.32 -26.42
C ASP A 6 -47.15 25.55 -27.23
N ASN A 7 -46.04 25.29 -27.95
CA ASN A 7 -45.41 25.99 -29.08
C ASN A 7 -44.52 27.21 -28.79
N GLU A 8 -43.18 27.12 -28.95
CA GLU A 8 -42.36 26.86 -30.15
C GLU A 8 -42.42 27.96 -31.24
N THR A 9 -41.27 28.63 -31.49
CA THR A 9 -40.50 28.63 -32.77
C THR A 9 -39.92 29.99 -33.23
N LYS A 10 -38.56 30.09 -33.14
CA LYS A 10 -37.53 30.64 -34.07
C LYS A 10 -37.55 32.05 -34.73
N LEU A 11 -36.43 32.77 -34.48
CA LEU A 11 -35.41 33.38 -35.42
C LEU A 11 -35.79 34.61 -36.30
N PRO A 12 -34.84 35.37 -36.92
CA PRO A 12 -33.40 35.60 -36.66
C PRO A 12 -32.89 37.08 -36.88
N LEU A 13 -31.57 37.28 -36.63
CA LEU A 13 -30.59 38.16 -37.32
C LEU A 13 -30.69 39.71 -37.25
N GLY A 14 -29.64 40.32 -36.68
CA GLY A 14 -29.21 41.70 -36.92
C GLY A 14 -27.70 41.86 -36.68
N LYS A 15 -26.96 42.25 -37.73
CA LYS A 15 -25.50 42.57 -37.74
C LYS A 15 -25.24 44.04 -37.40
N LYS A 16 -23.96 44.34 -37.08
CA LYS A 16 -23.23 45.63 -36.98
C LYS A 16 -23.10 46.15 -35.55
N GLU A 17 -21.98 46.71 -35.07
CA GLU A 17 -20.64 47.06 -35.57
C GLU A 17 -19.78 47.32 -34.29
N GLU A 18 -18.48 47.02 -34.28
CA GLU A 18 -17.54 47.48 -33.21
C GLU A 18 -17.19 48.97 -33.38
N PRO A 19 -16.68 49.68 -32.35
CA PRO A 19 -15.22 49.68 -32.11
C PRO A 19 -14.74 49.73 -30.63
N ASP A 20 -13.60 49.06 -30.41
CA ASP A 20 -12.36 49.52 -29.74
C ASP A 20 -12.37 49.94 -28.25
N ALA A 21 -11.68 49.15 -27.40
CA ALA A 21 -10.42 49.54 -26.73
C ALA A 21 -10.18 48.86 -25.35
N ALA A 22 -9.02 48.20 -25.27
CA ALA A 22 -8.10 48.07 -24.13
C ALA A 22 -8.45 47.15 -22.92
N GLU A 23 -7.88 45.94 -22.94
CA GLU A 23 -7.52 45.15 -21.74
C GLU A 23 -6.00 45.22 -21.47
N PRO A 24 -5.54 45.28 -20.21
CA PRO A 24 -4.14 45.14 -19.87
C PRO A 24 -3.73 43.68 -19.58
N LYS A 25 -2.54 43.37 -20.10
CA LYS A 25 -1.74 42.14 -20.12
C LYS A 25 -1.59 41.41 -18.78
N GLN A 26 -1.66 40.07 -18.85
CA GLN A 26 -0.97 39.14 -17.94
C GLN A 26 0.43 38.83 -18.49
N GLU A 27 1.46 39.04 -17.68
CA GLU A 27 2.84 38.60 -17.93
C GLU A 27 3.01 37.13 -17.49
N GLN A 28 3.51 36.29 -18.40
CA GLN A 28 4.19 35.04 -18.06
C GLN A 28 5.69 35.27 -18.24
N MET A 29 6.44 35.11 -17.15
CA MET A 29 7.89 35.25 -17.13
C MET A 29 8.53 33.86 -17.08
N GLU A 30 9.23 33.51 -18.14
CA GLU A 30 10.20 32.42 -18.22
C GLU A 30 11.31 32.63 -17.17
N THR A 31 11.72 31.57 -16.48
CA THR A 31 13.07 31.49 -15.90
C THR A 31 13.63 30.09 -16.05
N GLU A 32 14.91 30.07 -16.44
CA GLU A 32 15.70 28.98 -16.99
C GLU A 32 16.14 27.96 -15.93
N ASP A 33 15.91 26.67 -16.20
CA ASP A 33 16.58 25.57 -15.51
C ASP A 33 17.98 25.33 -16.09
N LYS A 34 19.01 25.84 -15.41
CA LYS A 34 20.42 25.51 -15.67
C LYS A 34 20.73 24.09 -15.17
N ARG A 35 20.70 23.13 -16.10
CA ARG A 35 21.37 21.82 -15.95
C ARG A 35 22.78 21.92 -16.52
N SER A 36 23.79 21.91 -15.67
CA SER A 36 25.21 21.86 -16.05
C SER A 36 25.60 20.44 -16.46
N GLU A 37 25.85 20.25 -17.76
CA GLU A 37 26.54 19.09 -18.33
C GLU A 37 28.05 19.35 -18.33
N VAL A 38 28.82 18.48 -17.68
CA VAL A 38 30.29 18.45 -17.83
C VAL A 38 30.64 17.27 -18.72
N LYS A 39 31.13 17.62 -19.91
CA LYS A 39 31.67 16.75 -20.95
C LYS A 39 33.08 16.30 -20.53
N ALA A 40 33.34 14.99 -20.52
CA ALA A 40 34.69 14.44 -20.44
C ALA A 40 34.86 13.38 -21.54
N GLU A 41 35.63 13.74 -22.56
CA GLU A 41 36.09 12.84 -23.63
C GLU A 41 37.29 12.01 -23.13
N PRO A 42 37.43 10.74 -23.54
CA PRO A 42 38.55 9.90 -23.16
C PRO A 42 39.73 10.06 -24.13
N LYS A 43 40.95 10.12 -23.59
CA LYS A 43 42.19 9.97 -24.35
C LYS A 43 42.55 8.49 -24.49
N GLU A 44 42.82 8.11 -25.73
CA GLU A 44 43.40 6.84 -26.15
C GLU A 44 44.89 6.78 -25.79
N GLU A 45 45.34 5.63 -25.29
CA GLU A 45 46.71 5.13 -25.47
C GLU A 45 46.61 3.65 -25.84
N GLU A 46 47.11 3.31 -27.03
CA GLU A 46 47.39 1.94 -27.49
C GLU A 46 48.66 1.41 -26.81
N ASP A 47 48.64 0.16 -26.35
CA ASP A 47 49.76 -0.77 -26.54
C ASP A 47 49.30 -2.25 -26.47
N GLY A 48 49.61 -3.01 -27.53
CA GLY A 48 50.32 -4.29 -27.41
C GLY A 48 49.60 -5.56 -26.94
N GLY A 49 48.83 -6.18 -27.84
CA GLY A 49 48.67 -7.63 -28.13
C GLY A 49 48.89 -8.75 -27.09
N ALA A 50 47.91 -9.67 -26.96
CA ALA A 50 47.98 -11.05 -27.49
C ALA A 50 46.82 -11.97 -26.98
N ASN A 51 46.05 -12.49 -27.94
CA ASN A 51 45.26 -13.73 -27.99
C ASN A 51 44.69 -14.38 -26.71
N GLY A 52 43.36 -14.36 -26.62
CA GLY A 52 42.56 -15.33 -25.87
C GLY A 52 41.08 -15.18 -26.21
N THR A 53 40.50 -16.18 -26.86
CA THR A 53 39.11 -16.27 -27.34
C THR A 53 38.06 -15.81 -26.31
N SER A 54 37.47 -14.63 -26.52
CA SER A 54 36.29 -14.19 -25.80
C SER A 54 35.03 -14.72 -26.49
N ALA A 55 34.44 -15.77 -25.91
CA ALA A 55 33.05 -16.11 -26.14
C ALA A 55 32.19 -14.96 -25.62
N THR A 56 31.59 -14.21 -26.53
CA THR A 56 30.54 -13.22 -26.27
C THR A 56 29.33 -13.93 -25.68
N SER A 57 29.24 -13.97 -24.34
CA SER A 57 28.04 -14.43 -23.64
C SER A 57 26.94 -13.39 -23.80
N THR A 58 26.11 -13.58 -24.82
CA THR A 58 24.82 -12.90 -24.94
C THR A 58 24.03 -13.13 -23.66
N THR A 59 23.67 -12.06 -22.97
CA THR A 59 22.77 -12.03 -21.81
C THR A 59 21.36 -12.40 -22.26
N GLN A 60 21.15 -13.67 -22.60
CA GLN A 60 19.82 -14.18 -22.89
C GLN A 60 18.98 -14.10 -21.61
N ASN A 61 17.83 -13.43 -21.75
CA ASN A 61 16.86 -13.14 -20.70
C ASN A 61 16.37 -14.45 -20.06
N ARG A 62 16.88 -14.81 -18.88
CA ARG A 62 16.60 -16.09 -18.18
C ARG A 62 15.22 -16.10 -17.48
N ARG A 63 14.25 -15.36 -18.02
CA ARG A 63 12.90 -15.27 -17.45
C ARG A 63 12.27 -16.66 -17.36
N LYS A 64 11.64 -16.94 -16.21
CA LYS A 64 10.89 -18.17 -16.01
C LYS A 64 9.62 -18.11 -16.85
N ILE A 65 9.49 -19.08 -17.73
CA ILE A 65 8.23 -19.37 -18.44
C ILE A 65 7.61 -20.59 -17.75
N PHE A 66 6.35 -20.48 -17.36
CA PHE A 66 5.58 -21.60 -16.84
C PHE A 66 4.86 -22.28 -18.00
N LYS A 67 5.00 -23.61 -18.09
CA LYS A 67 4.20 -24.37 -19.04
C LYS A 67 2.77 -24.47 -18.50
N PRO A 68 1.72 -24.44 -19.35
CA PRO A 68 0.34 -24.60 -18.89
C PRO A 68 0.13 -25.81 -17.97
N GLU A 69 0.71 -26.96 -18.33
CA GLU A 69 0.62 -28.19 -17.55
C GLU A 69 1.32 -28.09 -16.18
N GLU A 70 2.42 -27.33 -16.09
CA GLU A 70 3.13 -27.07 -14.83
C GLU A 70 2.24 -26.29 -13.86
N LEU A 71 1.55 -25.26 -14.35
CA LEU A 71 0.60 -24.49 -13.54
C LEU A 71 -0.62 -25.33 -13.18
N ARG A 72 -1.18 -26.06 -14.14
CA ARG A 72 -2.35 -26.91 -13.93
C ARG A 72 -2.08 -27.96 -12.87
N GLN A 73 -0.98 -28.70 -12.97
CA GLN A 73 -0.62 -29.73 -12.01
C GLN A 73 -0.38 -29.17 -10.60
N ALA A 74 0.20 -27.98 -10.49
CA ALA A 74 0.46 -27.36 -9.19
C ALA A 74 -0.79 -26.74 -8.56
N LEU A 75 -1.63 -26.05 -9.34
CA LEU A 75 -2.74 -25.23 -8.83
C LEU A 75 -4.10 -25.94 -8.82
N MET A 76 -4.29 -27.01 -9.61
CA MET A 76 -5.57 -27.74 -9.60
C MET A 76 -5.92 -28.29 -8.20
N PRO A 77 -4.98 -28.85 -7.41
CA PRO A 77 -5.30 -29.34 -6.05
C PRO A 77 -5.87 -28.25 -5.13
N THR A 78 -5.41 -27.00 -5.25
CA THR A 78 -5.92 -25.88 -4.44
C THR A 78 -7.35 -25.51 -4.86
N LEU A 79 -7.66 -25.58 -6.16
CA LEU A 79 -9.02 -25.36 -6.66
C LEU A 79 -9.98 -26.50 -6.26
N GLU A 80 -9.51 -27.75 -6.32
CA GLU A 80 -10.28 -28.92 -5.88
C GLU A 80 -10.56 -28.86 -4.37
N ALA A 81 -9.64 -28.35 -3.56
CA ALA A 81 -9.85 -28.14 -2.13
C ALA A 81 -11.05 -27.21 -1.85
N LEU A 82 -11.25 -26.19 -2.71
CA LEU A 82 -12.44 -25.34 -2.65
C LEU A 82 -13.70 -26.10 -3.06
N TYR A 83 -13.67 -26.84 -4.17
CA TYR A 83 -14.81 -27.65 -4.62
C TYR A 83 -15.29 -28.68 -3.59
N ARG A 84 -14.36 -29.24 -2.80
CA ARG A 84 -14.67 -30.23 -1.75
C ARG A 84 -15.44 -29.65 -0.56
N GLN A 85 -15.50 -28.32 -0.39
CA GLN A 85 -16.26 -27.71 0.70
C GLN A 85 -17.76 -27.76 0.37
N ASP A 86 -18.54 -28.42 1.20
CA ASP A 86 -19.98 -28.63 1.04
C ASP A 86 -20.68 -28.32 2.36
N PRO A 87 -21.61 -27.32 2.42
CA PRO A 87 -22.27 -26.63 1.30
C PRO A 87 -21.56 -25.38 0.76
N GLU A 88 -20.40 -25.00 1.30
CA GLU A 88 -19.84 -23.67 1.10
C GLU A 88 -19.48 -23.35 -0.35
N SER A 89 -19.02 -24.35 -1.13
CA SER A 89 -18.64 -24.10 -2.52
C SER A 89 -19.82 -23.97 -3.48
N LEU A 90 -21.02 -24.46 -3.13
CA LEU A 90 -22.14 -24.59 -4.07
C LEU A 90 -22.48 -23.29 -4.82
N PRO A 91 -22.57 -22.10 -4.17
CA PRO A 91 -22.88 -20.85 -4.87
C PRO A 91 -21.78 -20.36 -5.83
N PHE A 92 -20.58 -20.93 -5.75
CA PHE A 92 -19.40 -20.48 -6.49
C PHE A 92 -19.00 -21.45 -7.61
N ARG A 93 -19.67 -22.60 -7.74
CA ARG A 93 -19.30 -23.66 -8.69
C ARG A 93 -19.59 -23.30 -10.15
N GLN A 94 -20.51 -22.37 -10.40
CA GLN A 94 -21.01 -21.99 -11.72
C GLN A 94 -21.08 -20.47 -11.83
N PRO A 95 -21.06 -19.90 -13.05
CA PRO A 95 -21.27 -18.47 -13.26
C PRO A 95 -22.60 -18.01 -12.66
N VAL A 96 -22.59 -16.84 -12.03
CA VAL A 96 -23.80 -16.24 -11.46
C VAL A 96 -24.77 -15.90 -12.60
N ASP A 97 -26.00 -16.42 -12.51
CA ASP A 97 -27.11 -16.04 -13.38
C ASP A 97 -28.07 -15.13 -12.59
N PRO A 98 -28.03 -13.81 -12.82
CA PRO A 98 -28.81 -12.87 -12.02
C PRO A 98 -30.32 -13.02 -12.17
N MET A 99 -30.79 -13.47 -13.35
CA MET A 99 -32.22 -13.63 -13.62
C MET A 99 -32.75 -14.87 -12.92
N LEU A 100 -32.03 -15.99 -13.03
CA LEU A 100 -32.40 -17.24 -12.38
C LEU A 100 -32.40 -17.12 -10.85
N LEU A 101 -31.46 -16.36 -10.30
CA LEU A 101 -31.29 -16.17 -8.86
C LEU A 101 -32.13 -15.03 -8.28
N GLY A 102 -32.86 -14.28 -9.11
CA GLY A 102 -33.73 -13.18 -8.66
C GLY A 102 -32.97 -11.96 -8.12
N ILE A 103 -31.76 -11.70 -8.65
CA ILE A 103 -30.85 -10.62 -8.22
C ILE A 103 -30.48 -9.71 -9.40
N PRO A 104 -31.44 -9.00 -10.00
CA PRO A 104 -31.24 -8.29 -11.28
C PRO A 104 -30.17 -7.19 -11.24
N ASP A 105 -29.83 -6.68 -10.06
CA ASP A 105 -28.84 -5.62 -9.82
C ASP A 105 -27.38 -6.13 -9.74
N TYR A 106 -27.15 -7.45 -9.88
CA TYR A 106 -25.83 -8.04 -9.67
C TYR A 106 -24.73 -7.41 -10.53
N PHE A 107 -24.96 -7.21 -11.83
CA PHE A 107 -23.97 -6.61 -12.74
C PHE A 107 -23.86 -5.07 -12.62
N ASP A 108 -24.80 -4.43 -11.91
CA ASP A 108 -24.68 -3.02 -11.55
C ASP A 108 -23.62 -2.84 -10.46
N ILE A 109 -23.41 -3.85 -9.62
CA ILE A 109 -22.43 -3.85 -8.53
C ILE A 109 -21.14 -4.57 -8.94
N VAL A 110 -21.24 -5.82 -9.40
CA VAL A 110 -20.10 -6.68 -9.79
C VAL A 110 -19.75 -6.47 -11.26
N LYS A 111 -18.60 -5.85 -11.51
CA LYS A 111 -18.16 -5.47 -12.87
C LYS A 111 -17.40 -6.56 -13.62
N ILE A 112 -16.68 -7.42 -12.90
CA ILE A 112 -15.90 -8.50 -13.50
C ILE A 112 -16.31 -9.80 -12.80
N PRO A 113 -17.41 -10.46 -13.23
CA PRO A 113 -17.87 -11.69 -12.62
C PRO A 113 -16.91 -12.85 -12.90
N ILE A 114 -16.74 -13.73 -11.92
CA ILE A 114 -15.90 -14.93 -12.02
C ILE A 114 -16.39 -16.00 -11.04
N ASP A 115 -16.11 -17.25 -11.34
CA ASP A 115 -16.55 -18.43 -10.59
C ASP A 115 -15.55 -19.59 -10.73
N LEU A 116 -15.71 -20.64 -9.92
CA LEU A 116 -14.79 -21.79 -9.89
C LEU A 116 -14.72 -22.52 -11.24
N SER A 117 -15.81 -22.64 -12.00
CA SER A 117 -15.80 -23.32 -13.30
C SER A 117 -15.03 -22.51 -14.34
N THR A 118 -15.16 -21.18 -14.32
CA THR A 118 -14.39 -20.28 -15.17
C THR A 118 -12.90 -20.37 -14.85
N ILE A 119 -12.53 -20.33 -13.56
CA ILE A 119 -11.14 -20.47 -13.11
C ILE A 119 -10.57 -21.84 -13.54
N LYS A 120 -11.34 -22.92 -13.32
CA LYS A 120 -10.96 -24.28 -13.75
C LYS A 120 -10.69 -24.33 -15.24
N ARG A 121 -11.60 -23.79 -16.06
CA ARG A 121 -11.45 -23.74 -17.52
C ARG A 121 -10.23 -22.93 -17.94
N LYS A 122 -9.97 -21.77 -17.32
CA LYS A 122 -8.77 -20.96 -17.61
C LYS A 122 -7.49 -21.73 -17.31
N LEU A 123 -7.47 -22.51 -16.24
CA LEU A 123 -6.34 -23.37 -15.88
C LEU A 123 -6.15 -24.55 -16.85
N ASP A 124 -7.24 -25.26 -17.19
CA ASP A 124 -7.23 -26.39 -18.13
C ASP A 124 -6.84 -25.98 -19.55
N THR A 125 -7.21 -24.77 -19.97
CA THR A 125 -6.91 -24.22 -21.30
C THR A 125 -5.61 -23.41 -21.36
N GLY A 126 -4.87 -23.32 -20.25
CA GLY A 126 -3.57 -22.64 -20.22
C GLY A 126 -3.62 -21.13 -20.38
N GLN A 127 -4.69 -20.47 -19.93
CA GLN A 127 -4.86 -19.01 -20.06
C GLN A 127 -4.06 -18.20 -19.03
N TYR A 128 -3.46 -18.85 -18.04
CA TYR A 128 -2.57 -18.21 -17.08
C TYR A 128 -1.11 -18.34 -17.53
N GLN A 129 -0.38 -17.22 -17.55
CA GLN A 129 1.05 -17.16 -17.85
C GLN A 129 1.90 -17.35 -16.58
N GLU A 130 1.38 -16.95 -15.42
CA GLU A 130 2.01 -17.11 -14.10
C GLU A 130 0.95 -17.35 -13.01
N PRO A 131 1.30 -18.00 -11.88
CA PRO A 131 0.32 -18.42 -10.89
C PRO A 131 -0.35 -17.26 -10.13
N TRP A 132 0.26 -16.07 -10.05
CA TRP A 132 -0.38 -14.92 -9.41
C TRP A 132 -1.68 -14.51 -10.11
N GLN A 133 -1.80 -14.70 -11.44
CA GLN A 133 -3.04 -14.42 -12.16
C GLN A 133 -4.19 -15.37 -11.76
N TYR A 134 -3.87 -16.62 -11.42
CA TYR A 134 -4.84 -17.56 -10.85
C TYR A 134 -5.25 -17.12 -9.44
N VAL A 135 -4.28 -16.73 -8.61
CA VAL A 135 -4.54 -16.22 -7.26
C VAL A 135 -5.44 -14.98 -7.31
N ASP A 136 -5.17 -14.05 -8.23
CA ASP A 136 -5.97 -12.84 -8.43
C ASP A 136 -7.42 -13.16 -8.81
N ASP A 137 -7.65 -14.13 -9.69
CA ASP A 137 -8.98 -14.57 -10.07
C ASP A 137 -9.75 -15.23 -8.90
N VAL A 138 -9.08 -16.04 -8.08
CA VAL A 138 -9.69 -16.65 -6.89
C VAL A 138 -10.09 -15.56 -5.88
N TRP A 139 -9.22 -14.58 -5.64
CA TRP A 139 -9.54 -13.45 -4.77
C TRP A 139 -10.59 -12.52 -5.36
N LEU A 140 -10.64 -12.33 -6.69
CA LEU A 140 -11.69 -11.59 -7.36
C LEU A 140 -13.06 -12.25 -7.12
N MET A 141 -13.13 -13.59 -7.19
CA MET A 141 -14.35 -14.33 -6.85
C MET A 141 -14.81 -14.04 -5.42
N PHE A 142 -13.88 -14.07 -4.45
CA PHE A 142 -14.20 -13.79 -3.05
C PHE A 142 -14.64 -12.34 -2.83
N ASN A 143 -13.90 -11.38 -3.39
CA ASN A 143 -14.19 -9.96 -3.28
C ASN A 143 -15.54 -9.60 -3.90
N ASN A 144 -15.88 -10.17 -5.06
CA ASN A 144 -17.20 -9.99 -5.68
C ASN A 144 -18.32 -10.48 -4.76
N ALA A 145 -18.12 -11.63 -4.10
CA ALA A 145 -19.11 -12.18 -3.19
C ALA A 145 -19.25 -11.36 -1.91
N TRP A 146 -18.15 -10.90 -1.31
CA TRP A 146 -18.19 -10.02 -0.14
C TRP A 146 -18.74 -8.63 -0.45
N LEU A 147 -18.51 -8.13 -1.66
CA LEU A 147 -19.03 -6.84 -2.12
C LEU A 147 -20.56 -6.90 -2.30
N TYR A 148 -21.06 -7.92 -3.00
CA TYR A 148 -22.49 -8.03 -3.31
C TYR A 148 -23.32 -8.47 -2.10
N ASN A 149 -22.81 -9.42 -1.30
CA ASN A 149 -23.60 -10.05 -0.25
C ASN A 149 -23.42 -9.37 1.11
N ARG A 150 -24.50 -9.30 1.91
CA ARG A 150 -24.43 -8.79 3.30
C ARG A 150 -23.61 -9.74 4.19
N LYS A 151 -22.87 -9.21 5.17
CA LYS A 151 -22.06 -10.00 6.13
C LYS A 151 -22.85 -11.07 6.89
N THR A 152 -24.15 -10.84 7.09
CA THR A 152 -25.06 -11.77 7.78
C THR A 152 -25.59 -12.89 6.87
N SER A 153 -25.44 -12.77 5.55
CA SER A 153 -25.92 -13.75 4.58
C SER A 153 -25.11 -15.04 4.60
N ARG A 154 -25.73 -16.13 4.10
CA ARG A 154 -25.06 -17.43 3.99
C ARG A 154 -23.89 -17.39 3.00
N VAL A 155 -24.10 -16.80 1.81
CA VAL A 155 -23.07 -16.72 0.76
C VAL A 155 -21.84 -15.97 1.24
N TYR A 156 -22.00 -14.89 2.02
CA TYR A 156 -20.86 -14.17 2.61
C TYR A 156 -20.04 -15.07 3.55
N LYS A 157 -20.71 -15.80 4.46
CA LYS A 157 -20.04 -16.71 5.39
C LYS A 157 -19.37 -17.88 4.67
N TYR A 158 -20.01 -18.42 3.63
CA TYR A 158 -19.44 -19.47 2.78
C TYR A 158 -18.19 -18.96 2.05
N CYS A 159 -18.24 -17.75 1.50
CA CYS A 159 -17.08 -17.09 0.89
C CYS A 159 -15.91 -16.97 1.87
N THR A 160 -16.18 -16.51 3.11
CA THR A 160 -15.16 -16.43 4.16
C THR A 160 -14.53 -17.79 4.44
N LYS A 161 -15.33 -18.85 4.52
CA LYS A 161 -14.80 -20.20 4.73
C LYS A 161 -13.92 -20.69 3.58
N LEU A 162 -14.32 -20.42 2.33
CA LEU A 162 -13.51 -20.78 1.16
C LEU A 162 -12.19 -20.01 1.11
N ALA A 163 -12.20 -18.73 1.48
CA ALA A 163 -10.98 -17.92 1.55
C ALA A 163 -9.99 -18.48 2.59
N GLU A 164 -10.47 -18.85 3.78
CA GLU A 164 -9.63 -19.51 4.81
C GLU A 164 -8.99 -20.81 4.30
N VAL A 165 -9.75 -21.64 3.59
CA VAL A 165 -9.22 -22.87 2.98
C VAL A 165 -8.17 -22.53 1.93
N PHE A 166 -8.45 -21.56 1.06
CA PHE A 166 -7.54 -21.15 0.00
C PHE A 166 -6.21 -20.65 0.56
N GLU A 167 -6.22 -19.81 1.59
CA GLU A 167 -5.01 -19.26 2.21
C GLU A 167 -4.05 -20.34 2.73
N VAL A 168 -4.59 -21.42 3.31
CA VAL A 168 -3.81 -22.55 3.82
C VAL A 168 -3.22 -23.37 2.66
N GLU A 169 -4.01 -23.63 1.63
CA GLU A 169 -3.63 -24.49 0.50
C GLU A 169 -2.63 -23.82 -0.46
N ILE A 170 -2.79 -22.52 -0.71
CA ILE A 170 -2.03 -21.82 -1.76
C ILE A 170 -0.57 -21.56 -1.39
N ASP A 171 -0.27 -21.38 -0.09
CA ASP A 171 1.05 -20.99 0.39
C ASP A 171 2.15 -22.00 0.05
N PRO A 172 2.05 -23.29 0.44
CA PRO A 172 3.06 -24.29 0.09
C PRO A 172 3.17 -24.54 -1.41
N VAL A 173 2.06 -24.42 -2.17
CA VAL A 173 2.05 -24.61 -3.62
C VAL A 173 2.85 -23.51 -4.32
N MET A 174 2.63 -22.25 -3.94
CA MET A 174 3.37 -21.11 -4.48
C MET A 174 4.85 -21.18 -4.14
N GLN A 175 5.20 -21.59 -2.91
CA GLN A 175 6.59 -21.88 -2.52
C GLN A 175 7.22 -22.97 -3.39
N GLY A 176 6.47 -24.05 -3.68
CA GLY A 176 6.89 -25.11 -4.61
C GLY A 176 7.16 -24.62 -6.03
N LEU A 177 6.42 -23.61 -6.50
CA LEU A 177 6.64 -22.92 -7.78
C LEU A 177 7.80 -21.90 -7.74
N GLY A 178 8.44 -21.75 -6.58
CA GLY A 178 9.61 -20.92 -6.35
C GLY A 178 9.31 -19.47 -5.97
N TYR A 179 8.09 -19.18 -5.51
CA TYR A 179 7.69 -17.90 -4.93
C TYR A 179 7.98 -17.84 -3.42
N CYS A 180 7.89 -16.65 -2.82
CA CYS A 180 8.12 -16.47 -1.38
C CYS A 180 7.00 -17.08 -0.52
N CYS A 181 5.76 -16.95 -0.99
CA CYS A 181 4.53 -17.43 -0.37
C CYS A 181 3.39 -17.31 -1.38
N GLY A 182 2.22 -17.86 -1.05
CA GLY A 182 0.99 -17.73 -1.84
C GLY A 182 -0.06 -16.80 -1.23
N ARG A 183 0.25 -16.18 -0.09
CA ARG A 183 -0.68 -15.33 0.66
C ARG A 183 -0.89 -14.01 -0.06
N LYS A 184 -2.12 -13.51 -0.04
CA LYS A 184 -2.40 -12.11 -0.39
C LYS A 184 -2.23 -11.29 0.88
N PHE A 185 -1.11 -10.60 1.01
CA PHE A 185 -0.93 -9.66 2.12
C PHE A 185 -1.58 -8.33 1.79
N GLU A 186 -2.29 -7.80 2.77
CA GLU A 186 -2.84 -6.46 2.74
C GLU A 186 -2.40 -5.73 4.01
N PHE A 187 -2.09 -4.45 3.90
CA PHE A 187 -1.74 -3.64 5.04
C PHE A 187 -2.95 -3.51 5.98
N SER A 188 -2.68 -3.45 7.28
CA SER A 188 -3.70 -3.07 8.24
C SER A 188 -4.24 -1.68 7.86
N PRO A 189 -5.56 -1.50 7.76
CA PRO A 189 -6.12 -0.21 7.38
C PRO A 189 -5.68 0.84 8.38
N GLN A 190 -5.27 2.01 7.88
CA GLN A 190 -4.85 3.10 8.75
C GLN A 190 -6.01 3.48 9.68
N THR A 191 -5.71 3.63 10.97
CA THR A 191 -6.70 4.20 11.89
C THR A 191 -6.87 5.67 11.54
N LEU A 192 -7.97 5.99 10.86
CA LEU A 192 -8.25 7.36 10.45
C LEU A 192 -8.66 8.18 11.66
N CYS A 193 -8.01 9.32 11.87
CA CYS A 193 -8.40 10.29 12.88
C CYS A 193 -9.62 11.08 12.41
N CYS A 194 -10.61 11.26 13.28
CA CYS A 194 -11.76 12.11 13.02
C CYS A 194 -11.46 13.55 13.44
N TYR A 195 -11.69 14.50 12.54
CA TYR A 195 -11.44 15.92 12.79
C TYR A 195 -12.49 16.57 13.70
N GLY A 196 -13.66 15.95 13.87
CA GLY A 196 -14.76 16.55 14.62
C GLY A 196 -14.57 16.60 16.14
N LYS A 197 -13.78 15.68 16.71
CA LYS A 197 -13.51 15.62 18.17
C LYS A 197 -12.10 15.14 18.43
N GLN A 198 -11.45 15.72 19.44
CA GLN A 198 -10.14 15.27 19.89
C GLN A 198 -10.21 13.80 20.35
N LEU A 199 -9.23 12.99 19.93
CA LEU A 199 -9.16 11.53 20.19
C LEU A 199 -10.26 10.68 19.54
N CYS A 200 -11.10 11.25 18.67
CA CYS A 200 -12.07 10.47 17.92
C CYS A 200 -11.39 9.77 16.74
N THR A 201 -11.66 8.49 16.56
CA THR A 201 -11.13 7.66 15.47
C THR A 201 -12.27 7.04 14.67
N ILE A 202 -12.01 6.76 13.39
CA ILE A 202 -12.95 6.10 12.48
C ILE A 202 -12.54 4.63 12.40
N SER A 203 -13.36 3.76 12.98
CA SER A 203 -13.14 2.32 12.97
C SER A 203 -13.17 1.74 11.56
N ARG A 204 -12.53 0.58 11.37
CA ARG A 204 -12.63 -0.22 10.15
C ARG A 204 -14.09 -0.49 9.80
N GLU A 205 -14.40 -0.56 8.52
CA GLU A 205 -15.73 -0.78 7.93
C GLU A 205 -16.76 0.32 8.23
N SER A 206 -16.39 1.36 8.96
CA SER A 206 -17.31 2.46 9.27
C SER A 206 -17.41 3.43 8.11
N THR A 207 -18.61 3.95 7.92
CA THR A 207 -18.85 5.03 6.96
C THR A 207 -18.33 6.35 7.50
N TYR A 208 -17.68 7.12 6.64
CA TYR A 208 -17.08 8.40 6.99
C TYR A 208 -17.14 9.37 5.81
N TYR A 209 -16.87 10.64 6.09
CA TYR A 209 -16.82 11.72 5.10
C TYR A 209 -15.37 12.17 4.94
N SER A 210 -14.92 12.29 3.69
CA SER A 210 -13.55 12.67 3.37
C SER A 210 -13.50 13.83 2.40
N TYR A 211 -12.63 14.81 2.68
CA TYR A 211 -12.29 15.90 1.76
C TYR A 211 -10.81 15.84 1.39
N GLN A 212 -10.51 15.87 0.09
CA GLN A 212 -9.15 15.81 -0.48
C GLN A 212 -8.27 14.66 0.05
N ASN A 213 -8.89 13.56 0.49
CA ASN A 213 -8.22 12.44 1.16
C ASN A 213 -7.32 12.84 2.35
N ARG A 214 -7.61 13.98 3.00
CA ARG A 214 -6.82 14.55 4.10
C ARG A 214 -7.65 14.80 5.36
N TYR A 215 -8.86 15.34 5.18
CA TYR A 215 -9.76 15.67 6.30
C TYR A 215 -10.87 14.63 6.38
N HIS A 216 -10.92 13.91 7.50
CA HIS A 216 -11.86 12.82 7.70
C HIS A 216 -12.78 13.09 8.88
N TYR A 217 -14.07 12.83 8.72
CA TYR A 217 -15.06 12.89 9.80
C TYR A 217 -15.83 11.59 9.88
N CYS A 218 -15.97 11.02 11.08
CA CYS A 218 -16.92 9.95 11.29
C CYS A 218 -18.36 10.45 11.04
N GLU A 219 -19.25 9.56 10.62
CA GLU A 219 -20.64 9.92 10.28
C GLU A 219 -21.34 10.69 11.41
N LYS A 220 -21.12 10.27 12.67
CA LYS A 220 -21.69 10.94 13.84
C LYS A 220 -21.21 12.38 13.98
N CYS A 221 -19.90 12.62 13.94
CA CYS A 221 -19.33 13.96 14.08
C CYS A 221 -19.69 14.86 12.89
N PHE A 222 -19.73 14.32 11.67
CA PHE A 222 -20.10 15.09 10.49
C PHE A 222 -21.56 15.61 10.57
N ASN A 223 -22.46 14.76 11.08
CA ASN A 223 -23.87 15.10 11.25
C ASN A 223 -24.13 16.02 12.45
N GLU A 224 -23.27 16.02 13.48
CA GLU A 224 -23.34 16.93 14.62
C GLU A 224 -22.99 18.40 14.25
N ILE A 225 -22.27 18.63 13.14
CA ILE A 225 -21.92 19.99 12.69
C ILE A 225 -23.19 20.72 12.26
N GLN A 226 -23.46 21.87 12.87
CA GLN A 226 -24.61 22.70 12.52
C GLN A 226 -24.37 23.44 11.19
N GLY A 227 -25.37 23.44 10.31
CA GLY A 227 -25.30 24.09 8.99
C GLY A 227 -24.67 23.22 7.89
N ASN A 228 -24.47 23.83 6.73
CA ASN A 228 -23.99 23.17 5.50
C ASN A 228 -22.48 23.32 5.26
N SER A 229 -21.73 23.93 6.18
CA SER A 229 -20.31 24.17 6.02
C SER A 229 -19.52 23.64 7.21
N VAL A 230 -18.30 23.18 6.93
CA VAL A 230 -17.33 22.62 7.86
C VAL A 230 -16.11 23.54 7.91
N THR A 231 -15.65 23.86 9.12
CA THR A 231 -14.46 24.67 9.33
C THR A 231 -13.23 23.77 9.47
N LEU A 232 -12.26 23.92 8.58
CA LEU A 232 -11.01 23.15 8.54
C LEU A 232 -9.81 24.07 8.88
N GLY A 233 -8.84 23.59 9.65
CA GLY A 233 -7.64 24.37 9.99
C GLY A 233 -6.65 23.58 10.85
N ASP A 234 -5.59 23.05 10.23
CA ASP A 234 -4.64 22.12 10.86
C ASP A 234 -3.79 22.76 11.98
N ASP A 235 -3.67 24.09 11.96
CA ASP A 235 -2.85 24.86 12.88
C ASP A 235 -3.71 25.98 13.50
N PRO A 236 -3.78 26.10 14.84
CA PRO A 236 -4.47 27.20 15.51
C PRO A 236 -3.97 28.60 15.12
N SER A 237 -2.77 28.71 14.55
CA SER A 237 -2.18 29.95 14.06
C SER A 237 -2.54 30.28 12.60
N GLN A 238 -3.16 29.35 11.86
CA GLN A 238 -3.61 29.57 10.49
C GLN A 238 -5.11 29.88 10.42
N PRO A 239 -5.54 30.76 9.48
CA PRO A 239 -6.95 31.06 9.30
C PRO A 239 -7.70 29.82 8.80
N ALA A 240 -8.79 29.48 9.50
CA ALA A 240 -9.59 28.33 9.15
C ALA A 240 -10.38 28.57 7.86
N THR A 241 -10.46 27.55 7.01
CA THR A 241 -11.22 27.57 5.74
C THR A 241 -12.61 26.98 5.94
N LEU A 242 -13.62 27.59 5.32
CA LEU A 242 -14.99 27.09 5.34
C LEU A 242 -15.25 26.26 4.08
N ILE A 243 -15.54 24.96 4.23
CA ILE A 243 -15.80 24.03 3.13
C ILE A 243 -17.24 23.53 3.20
N SER A 244 -17.96 23.55 2.08
CA SER A 244 -19.33 22.99 2.04
C SER A 244 -19.33 21.48 2.28
N LYS A 245 -20.31 20.99 3.04
CA LYS A 245 -20.52 19.56 3.29
C LYS A 245 -20.72 18.76 2.00
N ASP A 246 -21.28 19.37 0.96
CA ASP A 246 -21.52 18.71 -0.33
C ASP A 246 -20.21 18.40 -1.08
N GLN A 247 -19.09 19.02 -0.69
CA GLN A 247 -17.77 18.72 -1.25
C GLN A 247 -17.11 17.50 -0.59
N PHE A 248 -17.71 16.94 0.46
CA PHE A 248 -17.19 15.74 1.11
C PHE A 248 -17.70 14.48 0.44
N GLU A 249 -16.80 13.56 0.18
CA GLU A 249 -17.13 12.24 -0.34
C GLU A 249 -17.48 11.30 0.81
N LYS A 250 -18.66 10.69 0.75
CA LYS A 250 -19.05 9.61 1.67
C LYS A 250 -18.32 8.33 1.26
N LYS A 251 -17.46 7.82 2.14
CA LYS A 251 -16.62 6.64 1.94
C LYS A 251 -16.83 5.62 3.05
N LYS A 252 -16.36 4.40 2.83
CA LYS A 252 -16.30 3.34 3.83
C LYS A 252 -14.83 3.01 4.12
N ASN A 253 -14.47 2.84 5.39
CA ASN A 253 -13.10 2.54 5.78
C ASN A 253 -12.80 1.03 5.62
N ASP A 254 -12.88 0.54 4.40
CA ASP A 254 -12.68 -0.86 4.02
C ASP A 254 -11.62 -1.04 2.91
N MET A 255 -10.95 0.03 2.50
CA MET A 255 -9.81 -0.06 1.59
C MET A 255 -8.60 -0.66 2.32
N LEU A 256 -8.06 -1.71 1.73
CA LEU A 256 -6.89 -2.44 2.19
C LEU A 256 -5.85 -2.37 1.08
N ASP A 257 -4.72 -1.72 1.37
CA ASP A 257 -3.64 -1.60 0.39
C ASP A 257 -2.92 -2.94 0.28
N PRO A 258 -2.77 -3.53 -0.93
CA PRO A 258 -2.04 -4.77 -1.09
C PRO A 258 -0.53 -4.57 -0.84
N GLU A 259 0.12 -5.60 -0.29
CA GLU A 259 1.57 -5.62 -0.13
C GLU A 259 2.27 -5.51 -1.50
N PRO A 260 3.23 -4.58 -1.66
CA PRO A 260 3.93 -4.39 -2.92
C PRO A 260 4.75 -5.61 -3.31
N PHE A 261 4.83 -5.85 -4.62
CA PHE A 261 5.69 -6.86 -5.21
C PHE A 261 7.00 -6.26 -5.73
N VAL A 262 8.06 -7.06 -5.67
CA VAL A 262 9.32 -6.83 -6.37
C VAL A 262 9.59 -7.99 -7.34
N GLU A 263 9.92 -7.65 -8.59
CA GLU A 263 10.23 -8.63 -9.63
C GLU A 263 11.70 -9.04 -9.59
N CYS A 264 11.98 -10.35 -9.58
CA CYS A 264 13.34 -10.84 -9.72
C CYS A 264 13.87 -10.57 -11.13
N LYS A 265 14.98 -9.85 -11.24
CA LYS A 265 15.62 -9.51 -12.53
C LYS A 265 16.01 -10.71 -13.38
N ASP A 266 16.36 -11.83 -12.74
CA ASP A 266 16.80 -13.03 -13.44
C ASP A 266 15.62 -13.86 -13.96
N CYS A 267 14.66 -14.21 -13.09
CA CYS A 267 13.59 -15.13 -13.44
C CYS A 267 12.22 -14.49 -13.67
N GLY A 268 12.05 -13.19 -13.41
CA GLY A 268 10.78 -12.48 -13.61
C GLY A 268 9.68 -12.79 -12.58
N ARG A 269 9.94 -13.62 -11.56
CA ARG A 269 8.94 -13.89 -10.51
C ARG A 269 8.73 -12.65 -9.62
N LYS A 270 7.46 -12.30 -9.39
CA LYS A 270 7.03 -11.32 -8.39
C LYS A 270 7.04 -11.91 -6.99
N MET A 271 7.78 -11.31 -6.07
CA MET A 271 7.82 -11.68 -4.64
C MET A 271 7.31 -10.51 -3.80
N HIS A 272 6.66 -10.76 -2.67
CA HIS A 272 6.34 -9.67 -1.75
C HIS A 272 7.61 -9.00 -1.25
N GLN A 273 7.62 -7.68 -1.25
CA GLN A 273 8.76 -6.88 -0.82
C GLN A 273 9.16 -7.19 0.62
N ILE A 274 8.18 -7.33 1.52
CA ILE A 274 8.40 -7.71 2.92
C ILE A 274 8.93 -9.14 3.08
N CYS A 275 8.53 -10.10 2.24
CA CYS A 275 9.00 -11.48 2.35
C CYS A 275 10.46 -11.63 1.97
N VAL A 276 10.92 -10.87 0.98
CA VAL A 276 12.31 -10.96 0.48
C VAL A 276 13.21 -9.87 1.02
N LEU A 277 12.66 -8.95 1.81
CA LEU A 277 13.33 -7.82 2.43
C LEU A 277 14.20 -7.07 1.41
N HIS A 278 13.59 -6.58 0.34
CA HIS A 278 14.28 -5.79 -0.68
C HIS A 278 14.00 -4.30 -0.53
N TYR A 279 15.05 -3.49 -0.63
CA TYR A 279 14.96 -2.04 -0.66
C TYR A 279 16.02 -1.48 -1.61
N ASP A 280 15.59 -0.66 -2.56
CA ASP A 280 16.44 -0.17 -3.65
C ASP A 280 17.62 0.67 -3.17
N VAL A 281 17.49 1.35 -2.03
CA VAL A 281 18.61 2.12 -1.44
C VAL A 281 19.72 1.20 -0.94
N ILE A 282 19.38 -0.01 -0.45
CA ILE A 282 20.37 -0.99 0.02
C ILE A 282 20.98 -1.72 -1.18
N TRP A 283 20.15 -2.14 -2.13
CA TRP A 283 20.57 -2.92 -3.30
C TRP A 283 20.11 -2.28 -4.62
N PRO A 284 20.74 -1.16 -5.05
CA PRO A 284 20.30 -0.41 -6.23
C PRO A 284 20.51 -1.16 -7.56
N SER A 285 21.28 -2.25 -7.55
CA SER A 285 21.42 -3.14 -8.71
C SER A 285 20.14 -3.93 -9.01
N GLY A 286 19.13 -3.84 -8.15
CA GLY A 286 17.84 -4.51 -8.23
C GLY A 286 17.83 -5.89 -7.58
N PHE A 287 16.63 -6.47 -7.51
CA PHE A 287 16.37 -7.71 -6.80
C PHE A 287 16.69 -8.97 -7.61
N ILE A 288 17.39 -9.91 -6.99
CA ILE A 288 17.58 -11.29 -7.46
C ILE A 288 17.13 -12.23 -6.34
N CYS A 289 16.19 -13.13 -6.64
CA CYS A 289 15.67 -14.05 -5.63
C CYS A 289 16.69 -15.12 -5.25
N ASP A 290 16.51 -15.71 -4.06
CA ASP A 290 17.48 -16.65 -3.50
C ASP A 290 17.64 -17.91 -4.36
N ASN A 291 16.59 -18.32 -5.08
CA ASN A 291 16.65 -19.41 -6.06
C ASN A 291 17.62 -19.11 -7.21
N CYS A 292 17.61 -17.90 -7.75
CA CYS A 292 18.52 -17.49 -8.83
C CYS A 292 19.95 -17.27 -8.33
N LEU A 293 20.09 -16.72 -7.12
CA LEU A 293 21.39 -16.58 -6.45
C LEU A 293 22.06 -17.95 -6.25
N ARG A 294 21.33 -18.93 -5.67
CA ARG A 294 21.82 -20.31 -5.50
C ARG A 294 22.22 -20.96 -6.83
N LYS A 295 21.38 -20.85 -7.86
CA LYS A 295 21.67 -21.40 -9.20
C LYS A 295 22.89 -20.78 -9.88
N SER A 296 23.18 -19.52 -9.58
CA SER A 296 24.33 -18.80 -10.13
C SER A 296 25.58 -18.87 -9.23
N GLY A 297 25.50 -19.54 -8.07
CA GLY A 297 26.59 -19.59 -7.09
C GLY A 297 26.92 -18.24 -6.45
N LYS A 298 25.99 -17.27 -6.52
CA LYS A 298 26.17 -15.93 -5.96
C LYS A 298 25.48 -15.80 -4.61
N THR A 299 25.99 -14.93 -3.76
CA THR A 299 25.34 -14.53 -2.51
C THR A 299 24.84 -13.08 -2.61
N ARG A 300 23.83 -12.75 -1.81
CA ARG A 300 23.33 -11.37 -1.75
C ARG A 300 24.42 -10.48 -1.17
N LYS A 301 24.59 -9.28 -1.74
CA LYS A 301 25.55 -8.29 -1.21
C LYS A 301 25.18 -7.94 0.23
N GLU A 302 26.19 -7.78 1.08
CA GLU A 302 26.02 -7.42 2.48
C GLU A 302 25.22 -6.10 2.64
N ASN A 303 24.26 -6.09 3.56
CA ASN A 303 23.53 -4.88 3.93
C ASN A 303 24.40 -3.97 4.81
N LYS A 304 24.83 -2.83 4.25
CA LYS A 304 25.61 -1.81 4.97
C LYS A 304 24.76 -0.95 5.92
N PHE A 305 23.44 -0.96 5.79
CA PHE A 305 22.48 -0.23 6.62
C PHE A 305 21.95 -1.14 7.73
N SER A 306 22.82 -1.50 8.67
CA SER A 306 22.49 -2.36 9.82
C SER A 306 22.59 -1.62 11.14
N ALA A 307 21.80 -2.03 12.14
CA ALA A 307 21.81 -1.44 13.48
C ALA A 307 23.22 -1.48 14.10
N ARG A 308 23.97 -2.56 13.87
CA ARG A 308 25.35 -2.72 14.33
C ARG A 308 26.28 -1.59 13.87
N ARG A 309 26.07 -1.08 12.64
CA ARG A 309 26.92 -0.06 12.01
C ARG A 309 26.54 1.38 12.37
N LEU A 310 25.43 1.60 13.08
CA LEU A 310 25.09 2.92 13.61
C LEU A 310 26.12 3.36 14.65
N GLN A 311 26.30 4.68 14.78
CA GLN A 311 27.26 5.28 15.70
C GLN A 311 27.04 4.81 17.15
N CYS A 312 28.10 4.31 17.77
CA CYS A 312 28.08 3.92 19.16
C CYS A 312 28.16 5.15 20.08
N THR A 313 27.45 5.09 21.20
CA THR A 313 27.57 6.07 22.28
C THR A 313 27.92 5.37 23.58
N ARG A 314 28.48 6.10 24.56
CA ARG A 314 28.79 5.55 25.88
C ARG A 314 27.56 4.91 26.54
N LEU A 315 26.41 5.57 26.44
CA LEU A 315 25.15 5.06 26.97
C LEU A 315 24.68 3.80 26.25
N GLY A 316 24.67 3.81 24.91
CA GLY A 316 24.27 2.63 24.12
C GLY A 316 25.15 1.42 24.42
N THR A 317 26.48 1.60 24.40
CA THR A 317 27.46 0.55 24.69
C THR A 317 27.28 -0.03 26.09
N TYR A 318 27.05 0.83 27.09
CA TYR A 318 26.82 0.37 28.47
C TYR A 318 25.57 -0.52 28.61
N ILE A 319 24.47 -0.15 27.96
CA ILE A 319 23.23 -0.94 27.99
C ILE A 319 23.41 -2.24 27.19
N GLU A 320 23.98 -2.16 25.99
CA GLU A 320 24.31 -3.30 25.13
C GLU A 320 25.15 -4.35 25.87
N ASP A 321 26.27 -3.94 26.47
CA ASP A 321 27.15 -4.82 27.23
C ASP A 321 26.42 -5.49 28.39
N ARG A 322 25.57 -4.74 29.09
CA ARG A 322 24.80 -5.24 30.23
C ARG A 322 23.80 -6.32 29.78
N VAL A 323 23.07 -6.08 28.69
CA VAL A 323 22.10 -7.02 28.14
C VAL A 323 22.80 -8.27 27.61
N ASN A 324 23.85 -8.11 26.81
CA ASN A 324 24.57 -9.24 26.22
C ASN A 324 25.30 -10.08 27.28
N LYS A 325 25.85 -9.47 28.35
CA LYS A 325 26.40 -10.22 29.49
C LYS A 325 25.31 -11.02 30.22
N TYR A 326 24.10 -10.48 30.34
CA TYR A 326 22.98 -11.20 30.91
C TYR A 326 22.57 -12.39 30.04
N LEU A 327 22.39 -12.18 28.72
CA LEU A 327 22.03 -13.25 27.78
C LEU A 327 23.06 -14.39 27.77
N LYS A 328 24.35 -14.05 27.76
CA LYS A 328 25.44 -15.04 27.86
C LYS A 328 25.39 -15.86 29.16
N ARG A 329 24.96 -15.28 30.28
CA ARG A 329 24.80 -16.01 31.55
C ARG A 329 23.57 -16.92 31.55
N GLN A 330 22.49 -16.52 30.89
CA GLN A 330 21.30 -17.37 30.75
C GLN A 330 21.55 -18.57 29.84
N ASN A 331 22.52 -18.46 28.92
CA ASN A 331 22.96 -19.54 28.03
C ASN A 331 21.80 -20.24 27.29
N HIS A 332 20.81 -19.44 26.85
CA HIS A 332 19.68 -19.97 26.10
C HIS A 332 20.12 -20.30 24.67
N PRO A 333 19.82 -21.50 24.13
CA PRO A 333 20.35 -21.98 22.85
C PRO A 333 20.05 -21.08 21.65
N GLU A 334 18.94 -20.34 21.69
CA GLU A 334 18.46 -19.46 20.61
C GLU A 334 18.71 -17.97 20.87
N ALA A 335 19.42 -17.61 21.95
CA ALA A 335 19.67 -16.21 22.25
C ALA A 335 20.66 -15.59 21.25
N GLY A 336 20.21 -14.56 20.53
CA GLY A 336 21.04 -13.71 19.68
C GLY A 336 21.74 -12.58 20.44
N GLU A 337 22.63 -11.87 19.74
CA GLU A 337 23.24 -10.64 20.23
C GLU A 337 22.27 -9.45 20.05
N VAL A 338 22.19 -8.58 21.06
CA VAL A 338 21.38 -7.35 21.04
C VAL A 338 22.27 -6.16 20.72
N PHE A 339 21.79 -5.22 19.89
CA PHE A 339 22.52 -4.00 19.53
C PHE A 339 21.76 -2.76 19.99
N VAL A 340 22.30 -2.02 20.96
CA VAL A 340 21.61 -0.83 21.50
C VAL A 340 22.21 0.45 20.91
N ARG A 341 21.38 1.28 20.28
CA ARG A 341 21.83 2.51 19.62
C ARG A 341 21.00 3.70 20.08
N VAL A 342 21.70 4.76 20.49
CA VAL A 342 21.11 6.08 20.76
C VAL A 342 21.13 6.83 19.44
N VAL A 343 19.95 7.10 18.88
CA VAL A 343 19.80 7.65 17.52
C VAL A 343 19.43 9.12 17.51
N ALA A 344 18.99 9.67 18.64
CA ALA A 344 18.75 11.10 18.81
C ALA A 344 19.15 11.54 20.21
N SER A 345 19.70 12.75 20.33
CA SER A 345 19.99 13.43 21.59
C SER A 345 19.88 14.93 21.37
N SER A 346 18.89 15.58 21.96
CA SER A 346 18.69 17.02 21.84
C SER A 346 18.27 17.65 23.15
N ASP A 347 18.70 18.89 23.36
CA ASP A 347 18.24 19.72 24.47
C ASP A 347 16.88 20.32 24.10
N LYS A 348 15.93 20.24 25.04
CA LYS A 348 14.57 20.76 24.91
C LYS A 348 14.18 21.46 26.20
N THR A 349 13.16 22.29 26.13
CA THR A 349 12.52 22.90 27.30
C THR A 349 11.08 22.43 27.37
N VAL A 350 10.56 22.31 28.59
CA VAL A 350 9.13 22.15 28.84
C VAL A 350 8.65 23.38 29.60
N ASP A 351 7.67 24.06 29.02
CA ASP A 351 7.08 25.25 29.61
C ASP A 351 5.94 24.87 30.55
N VAL A 352 5.82 25.61 31.65
CA VAL A 352 4.70 25.46 32.58
C VAL A 352 3.42 25.90 31.88
N LYS A 353 2.43 25.00 31.82
CA LYS A 353 1.14 25.28 31.17
C LYS A 353 0.40 26.45 31.85
N PRO A 354 -0.47 27.19 31.13
CA PRO A 354 -1.04 28.46 31.58
C PRO A 354 -1.66 28.43 33.00
N GLY A 355 -2.40 27.38 33.35
CA GLY A 355 -3.04 27.28 34.66
C GLY A 355 -2.08 27.14 35.85
N MET A 356 -0.93 26.50 35.65
CA MET A 356 0.13 26.44 36.66
C MET A 356 1.00 27.70 36.62
N LYS A 357 1.19 28.27 35.43
CA LYS A 357 1.98 29.49 35.22
C LYS A 357 1.39 30.66 36.02
N SER A 358 0.09 30.91 35.87
CA SER A 358 -0.60 31.99 36.59
C SER A 358 -0.61 31.85 38.11
N ARG A 359 -0.48 30.62 38.61
CA ARG A 359 -0.54 30.34 40.05
C ARG A 359 0.80 30.43 40.75
N PHE A 360 1.88 30.00 40.10
CA PHE A 360 3.19 29.81 40.76
C PHE A 360 4.36 30.47 40.03
N VAL A 361 4.26 30.67 38.72
CA VAL A 361 5.34 31.30 37.97
C VAL A 361 5.24 32.81 38.08
N ASP A 362 4.03 33.36 37.94
CA ASP A 362 3.79 34.80 38.01
C ASP A 362 4.03 35.37 39.42
N SER A 363 3.87 34.54 40.47
CA SER A 363 4.21 34.89 41.85
C SER A 363 5.70 34.72 42.19
N GLY A 364 6.51 34.18 41.27
CA GLY A 364 7.94 33.92 41.48
C GLY A 364 8.27 32.67 42.30
N GLU A 365 7.27 31.83 42.63
CA GLU A 365 7.46 30.58 43.38
C GLU A 365 8.05 29.45 42.53
N MET A 366 7.92 29.53 41.20
CA MET A 366 8.36 28.51 40.25
C MET A 366 8.96 29.13 38.98
N VAL A 367 9.95 28.48 38.38
CA VAL A 367 10.51 28.89 37.07
C VAL A 367 9.56 28.56 35.92
N GLU A 368 9.56 29.37 34.87
CA GLU A 368 8.59 29.25 33.77
C GLU A 368 8.84 28.06 32.83
N SER A 369 10.07 27.57 32.76
CA SER A 369 10.46 26.47 31.90
C SER A 369 11.56 25.62 32.54
N PHE A 370 11.60 24.34 32.18
CA PHE A 370 12.59 23.37 32.66
C PHE A 370 13.37 22.82 31.47
N PRO A 371 14.69 23.10 31.36
CA PRO A 371 15.52 22.49 30.34
C PRO A 371 15.79 21.02 30.67
N TYR A 372 15.72 20.17 29.65
CA TYR A 372 16.02 18.74 29.75
C TYR A 372 16.66 18.24 28.45
N ARG A 373 17.36 17.11 28.51
CA ARG A 373 17.89 16.43 27.33
C ARG A 373 17.05 15.21 27.01
N THR A 374 16.40 15.22 25.85
CA THR A 374 15.72 14.02 25.35
C THR A 374 16.71 13.13 24.60
N LYS A 375 16.54 11.81 24.73
CA LYS A 375 17.32 10.82 23.98
C LYS A 375 16.38 9.74 23.46
N ALA A 376 16.52 9.39 22.19
CA ALA A 376 15.85 8.24 21.60
C ALA A 376 16.84 7.08 21.49
N LEU A 377 16.48 5.92 22.02
CA LEU A 377 17.27 4.70 21.97
C LEU A 377 16.42 3.53 21.46
N PHE A 378 17.05 2.65 20.69
CA PHE A 378 16.45 1.43 20.14
C PHE A 378 17.40 0.25 20.40
N ALA A 379 16.83 -0.95 20.55
CA ALA A 379 17.55 -2.19 20.85
C ALA A 379 17.19 -3.27 19.83
#